data_AF-A0A842XHG3-F1
#
_entry.id   AF-A0A842XHG3-F1
#
_cell.length_a   1.000
_cell.length_b   1.000
_cell.length_c   1.000
_cell.angle_alpha   90.00
_cell.angle_beta   90.00
_cell.angle_gamma   90.00
#
_symmetry.space_group_name_H-M   'P 1'
#
loop_
_entity.id
_entity.type
_entity.pdbx_description
1 polymer ?
#
loop_
_entity_poly.entity_id
_entity_poly.type
_entity_poly.pdbx_seq_one_letter_code
_entity_poly.pdbx_strand_id
1 'polypeptide(L)' 'MKIKELINKTMLKKEKGSILLDLALFLLLLVMFIVILAYFGITLDTLISLLKKFFGSGVVYA' A
#
# COMPACT_ATOMS: atom_id res chain seq x y z
N MET A 1 -29.21 -18.09 -22.96
CA MET A 1 -28.24 -18.22 -21.85
C MET A 1 -26.80 -18.00 -22.35
N LYS A 2 -26.47 -16.86 -22.97
CA LYS A 2 -25.13 -16.57 -23.53
C LYS A 2 -24.58 -15.20 -23.14
N ILE A 3 -25.46 -14.22 -22.93
CA ILE A 3 -25.08 -12.84 -22.60
C ILE A 3 -24.52 -12.71 -21.17
N LYS A 4 -25.10 -13.44 -20.21
CA LYS A 4 -24.64 -13.41 -18.80
C LYS A 4 -23.20 -13.93 -18.64
N GLU A 5 -22.82 -14.99 -19.35
CA GLU A 5 -21.44 -15.52 -19.32
C GLU A 5 -20.42 -14.56 -19.93
N LEU A 6 -20.78 -13.90 -21.03
CA LEU A 6 -19.92 -12.90 -21.68
C LEU A 6 -19.67 -11.69 -20.76
N ILE A 7 -20.69 -11.21 -20.05
CA ILE A 7 -20.54 -10.12 -19.08
C ILE A 7 -19.63 -10.55 -17.93
N ASN A 8 -19.83 -11.75 -17.39
CA ASN A 8 -19.04 -12.25 -16.27
C ASN A 8 -17.55 -12.44 -16.66
N LYS A 9 -17.30 -12.95 -17.86
CA LYS A 9 -15.94 -13.13 -18.39
C LYS A 9 -15.22 -11.80 -18.65
N THR A 10 -15.97 -10.76 -19.03
CA THR A 10 -15.44 -9.41 -19.26
C THR A 10 -15.18 -8.67 -17.94
N MET A 11 -16.06 -8.81 -16.94
CA MET A 11 -15.86 -8.32 -15.57
C MET A 11 -14.61 -8.92 -14.93
N LEU A 12 -14.44 -10.24 -14.97
CA LEU A 12 -13.25 -10.93 -14.43
C LEU A 12 -11.94 -10.47 -15.09
N LYS A 13 -11.99 -10.10 -16.38
CA LYS A 13 -10.82 -9.55 -17.10
C LYS A 13 -10.49 -8.12 -16.67
N LYS A 14 -11.52 -7.31 -16.38
CA LYS A 14 -11.37 -5.94 -15.84
C LYS A 14 -10.80 -5.95 -14.42
N GLU A 15 -11.26 -6.85 -13.56
CA GLU A 15 -10.76 -6.95 -12.18
C GLU A 15 -9.26 -7.30 -12.15
N LYS A 16 -8.81 -8.26 -12.98
CA LYS A 16 -7.38 -8.61 -13.08
C LYS A 16 -6.51 -7.44 -13.56
N GLY A 17 -7.03 -6.62 -14.48
CA GLY A 17 -6.34 -5.41 -14.95
C GLY A 17 -6.26 -4.34 -13.87
N SER A 18 -7.31 -4.18 -13.06
CA SER A 18 -7.36 -3.24 -11.93
C SER A 18 -6.31 -3.58 -10.87
N ILE A 19 -6.21 -4.86 -10.49
CA ILE A 19 -5.26 -5.31 -9.46
C ILE A 19 -3.81 -5.03 -9.87
N LEU A 20 -3.49 -5.23 -11.15
CA LEU A 20 -2.13 -4.96 -11.65
C LEU A 20 -1.83 -3.46 -11.64
N LEU A 21 -2.82 -2.63 -11.96
CA LEU A 21 -2.72 -1.18 -11.93
C LEU A 21 -2.56 -0.66 -10.49
N ASP A 22 -3.33 -1.19 -9.56
CA ASP A 22 -3.27 -0.85 -8.14
C ASP A 22 -1.91 -1.22 -7.53
N LEU A 23 -1.37 -2.39 -7.90
CA LEU A 23 -0.03 -2.81 -7.47
C LEU A 23 1.06 -1.85 -8.00
N ALA A 24 0.97 -1.46 -9.28
CA ALA A 24 1.91 -0.52 -9.87
C ALA A 24 1.82 0.87 -9.22
N LEU A 25 0.60 1.33 -8.91
CA LEU A 25 0.37 2.59 -8.23
C LEU A 25 0.93 2.56 -6.80
N PHE A 26 0.72 1.46 -6.08
CA PHE A 26 1.29 1.24 -4.75
C PHE A 26 2.82 1.25 -4.78
N LEU A 27 3.43 0.57 -5.75
CA LEU A 27 4.89 0.56 -5.90
C LEU A 27 5.44 1.96 -6.13
N LEU A 28 4.78 2.74 -6.98
CA LEU A 28 5.18 4.13 -7.28
C LEU A 28 5.08 5.02 -6.03
N LEU A 29 3.99 4.88 -5.26
CA LEU A 29 3.82 5.58 -3.98
C LEU A 29 4.88 5.16 -2.96
N LEU A 30 5.21 3.87 -2.89
CA LEU A 30 6.24 3.35 -2.00
C LEU A 30 7.62 3.93 -2.32
N VAL A 31 7.98 3.99 -3.61
CA VAL A 31 9.25 4.60 -4.05
C VAL A 31 9.29 6.08 -3.69
N MET A 32 8.21 6.83 -3.93
CA MET A 32 8.14 8.24 -3.53
C MET A 32 8.30 8.41 -2.02
N PHE A 33 7.65 7.55 -1.23
CA PHE A 33 7.75 7.59 0.23
C PHE A 33 9.19 7.37 0.72
N ILE A 34 9.90 6.40 0.14
CA ILE A 34 11.31 6.12 0.47
C ILE A 34 12.20 7.31 0.07
N VAL A 35 11.98 7.91 -1.10
CA VAL A 35 12.75 9.09 -1.56
C VAL A 35 12.56 10.27 -0.61
N ILE A 36 11.33 10.52 -0.15
CA ILE A 36 11.04 11.57 0.83
C ILE A 36 11.77 11.29 2.16
N LEU A 37 11.67 10.06 2.69
CA LEU A 37 12.38 9.70 3.92
C LEU A 37 13.90 9.87 3.80
N ALA A 38 14.47 9.46 2.66
CA ALA A 38 15.89 9.61 2.36
C ALA A 38 16.29 11.09 2.28
N TYR A 39 15.46 11.95 1.67
CA TYR A 39 15.69 13.41 1.61
C TYR A 39 15.77 14.04 3.00
N PHE A 40 14.93 13.61 3.93
CA PHE A 40 14.96 14.09 5.32
C PHE A 40 16.06 13.42 6.18
N GLY A 41 16.87 12.53 5.61
CA GLY A 41 17.87 11.75 6.36
C GLY A 41 17.23 10.82 7.40
N ILE A 42 15.94 10.52 7.27
CA ILE A 42 15.21 9.67 8.19
C ILE A 42 15.55 8.22 7.84
N THR A 43 16.38 7.61 8.65
CA THR A 43 16.68 6.18 8.56
C THR A 43 15.48 5.35 9.00
N LEU A 44 15.42 4.09 8.53
CA LEU A 44 14.42 3.12 8.96
C LEU A 44 14.38 2.97 10.49
N ASP A 45 15.53 3.02 11.16
CA ASP A 45 15.60 2.97 12.63
C ASP A 45 14.88 4.15 13.30
N THR A 46 15.05 5.36 12.75
CA THR A 46 14.38 6.55 13.26
C THR A 46 12.87 6.47 13.05
N LEU A 47 12.45 5.95 11.89
CA LEU A 47 11.04 5.70 11.58
C LEU A 47 10.43 4.65 12.52
N ILE A 48 11.12 3.53 12.77
CA ILE A 48 10.70 2.48 13.70
C ILE A 48 10.63 3.02 15.12
N SER A 49 11.58 3.86 15.54
CA SER A 49 11.58 4.49 16.86
C SER A 49 10.41 5.45 17.03
N LEU A 50 10.10 6.27 16.03
CA LEU A 50 8.89 7.12 16.01
C LEU A 50 7.62 6.26 16.06
N LEU A 51 7.55 5.21 15.26
CA LEU A 51 6.41 4.29 15.23
C LEU A 51 6.20 3.63 16.60
N LYS A 52 7.29 3.14 17.22
CA LYS A 52 7.27 2.61 18.59
C LYS A 52 6.87 3.64 19.63
N LYS A 53 7.19 4.93 19.46
CA LYS A 53 6.71 6.00 20.36
C LYS A 53 5.22 6.29 20.14
N PHE A 54 4.77 6.32 18.89
CA PHE A 54 3.36 6.52 18.53
C PHE A 54 2.46 5.37 18.99
N PHE A 55 2.91 4.12 18.89
CA PHE A 55 2.15 2.95 19.33
C PHE A 55 2.45 2.54 20.79
N GLY A 56 3.65 2.83 21.30
CA GLY A 56 4.07 2.55 22.66
C GLY A 56 3.46 3.49 23.70
N SER A 57 2.99 4.68 23.30
CA SER A 57 2.18 5.53 24.18
C SER A 57 0.77 4.98 24.44
N GLY A 58 0.39 3.85 23.82
CA GLY A 58 -0.87 3.14 24.09
C GLY A 58 -0.76 1.96 25.05
N VAL A 59 0.45 1.55 25.46
CA VAL A 59 0.66 0.35 26.29
C VAL A 59 1.68 0.59 27.42
N VAL A 60 1.56 1.69 28.16
CA VAL A 60 1.98 1.83 29.57
C VAL A 60 1.16 3.01 30.10
N TYR A 61 0.05 2.83 30.80
CA TYR A 61 0.00 2.42 32.21
C TYR A 61 -1.08 1.35 32.45
N ALA A 62 -0.62 0.13 32.71
CA ALA A 62 -1.18 -0.72 33.76
C ALA A 62 -0.36 -0.48 35.04
#